data_AF-A0A820NC60-F1
#
_entry.id   AF-A0A820NC60-F1
#
_cell.length_a   1.000
_cell.length_b   1.000
_cell.length_c   1.000
_cell.angle_alpha   90.00
_cell.angle_beta   90.00
_cell.angle_gamma   90.00
#
_symmetry.space_group_name_H-M   'P 1'
#
loop_
_entity.id
_entity.type
_entity.pdbx_description
1 polymer ?
#
loop_
_entity_poly.entity_id
_entity_poly.type
_entity_poly.pdbx_seq_one_letter_code
_entity_poly.pdbx_strand_id
1 'polypeptide(L)'
;MGSIKRSESKYQKALELYNRALKIREKSLLVNHPNIARSYHGIALVQENMGEHPKALSWAERAVQISEHSMSDEQPHVQLYRNTLNRL
;
A
#
# COMPACT_ATOMS: atom_id res chain seq x y z
N MET A 1 6.01 17.43 23.33
CA MET A 1 5.43 16.07 23.20
C MET A 1 4.13 15.97 22.38
N GLY A 2 3.48 17.07 21.94
CA GLY A 2 2.15 17.01 21.29
C GLY A 2 2.11 16.79 19.76
N SER A 3 3.25 16.77 19.07
CA SER A 3 3.34 16.64 17.61
C SER A 3 3.36 15.17 17.15
N ILE A 4 4.12 14.31 17.84
CA ILE A 4 4.31 12.89 17.49
C ILE A 4 2.99 12.09 17.66
N LYS A 5 2.27 12.29 18.77
CA LYS A 5 0.96 11.63 18.99
C LYS A 5 -0.08 11.98 17.92
N ARG A 6 -0.03 13.20 17.37
CA ARG A 6 -0.96 13.63 16.32
C ARG A 6 -0.65 12.99 14.97
N SER A 7 0.62 12.75 14.64
CA SER A 7 1.00 12.03 13.42
C SER A 7 0.67 10.54 13.53
N GLU A 8 0.96 9.90 14.66
CA GLU A 8 0.61 8.49 14.88
C GLU A 8 -0.90 8.23 14.71
N SER A 9 -1.74 9.08 15.31
CA SER A 9 -3.20 8.97 15.14
C SER A 9 -3.66 9.13 13.70
N LYS A 10 -2.97 9.93 12.88
CA LYS A 10 -3.32 10.09 11.46
C LYS A 10 -2.91 8.87 10.64
N TYR A 11 -1.71 8.34 10.89
CA TYR A 11 -1.22 7.14 10.21
C TYR A 11 -2.07 5.91 10.56
N GLN A 12 -2.47 5.77 11.82
CA GLN A 12 -3.31 4.66 12.26
C GLN A 12 -4.70 4.71 11.59
N LYS A 13 -5.29 5.91 11.47
CA LYS A 13 -6.52 6.12 10.70
C LYS A 13 -6.34 5.80 9.21
N ALA A 14 -5.21 6.20 8.61
CA ALA A 14 -4.92 5.89 7.21
C ALA A 14 -4.81 4.38 6.98
N LEU A 15 -4.10 3.66 7.85
CA LEU A 15 -4.02 2.20 7.82
C LEU A 15 -5.38 1.53 7.93
N GLU A 16 -6.26 2.02 8.82
CA GLU A 16 -7.61 1.48 8.96
C GLU A 16 -8.44 1.67 7.69
N LEU A 17 -8.39 2.87 7.09
CA LEU A 17 -9.08 3.18 5.84
C LEU A 17 -8.60 2.30 4.68
N TYR A 18 -7.28 2.13 4.52
CA TYR A 18 -6.72 1.28 3.48
C TYR A 18 -7.07 -0.20 3.70
N ASN A 19 -7.02 -0.70 4.93
CA ASN A 19 -7.44 -2.08 5.25
C ASN A 19 -8.93 -2.31 4.99
N ARG A 20 -9.79 -1.32 5.29
CA ARG A 20 -11.22 -1.40 4.99
C ARG A 20 -11.46 -1.42 3.49
N ALA A 21 -10.77 -0.57 2.74
CA ALA A 21 -10.83 -0.56 1.28
C ALA A 21 -10.31 -1.88 0.69
N LEU A 22 -9.24 -2.45 1.26
CA LEU A 22 -8.71 -3.76 0.88
C LEU A 22 -9.76 -4.86 1.02
N LYS A 23 -10.39 -4.99 2.21
CA LYS A 23 -11.45 -5.99 2.45
C LYS A 23 -12.63 -5.88 1.49
N ILE A 24 -13.02 -4.66 1.11
CA ILE A 24 -14.10 -4.45 0.14
C ILE A 24 -13.64 -4.88 -1.25
N ARG A 25 -12.41 -4.49 -1.64
CA ARG A 25 -11.81 -4.84 -2.93
C ARG A 25 -11.57 -6.35 -3.05
N GLU A 26 -11.11 -7.04 -2.02
CA GLU A 26 -10.94 -8.50 -2.00
C GLU A 26 -12.27 -9.25 -2.10
N LYS A 27 -13.38 -8.66 -1.63
CA LYS A 27 -14.72 -9.26 -1.74
C LYS A 27 -15.38 -9.00 -3.09
N SER A 28 -15.15 -7.84 -3.70
CA SER A 28 -15.79 -7.45 -4.97
C SER A 28 -14.93 -7.65 -6.21
N LEU A 29 -13.60 -7.73 -6.06
CA LEU A 29 -12.64 -7.81 -7.17
C LEU A 29 -11.83 -9.10 -7.03
N LEU A 30 -11.41 -9.65 -8.17
CA LEU A 30 -10.48 -10.78 -8.20
C LEU A 30 -9.20 -10.41 -7.44
N VAL A 31 -8.59 -11.38 -6.75
CA VAL A 31 -7.39 -11.22 -5.89
C VAL A 31 -6.23 -10.48 -6.60
N ASN A 32 -6.17 -10.54 -7.93
CA ASN A 32 -5.14 -9.89 -8.73
C ASN A 32 -5.52 -8.50 -9.26
N HIS A 33 -6.59 -7.87 -8.77
CA HIS A 33 -7.01 -6.58 -9.32
C HIS A 33 -6.02 -5.46 -8.93
N PRO A 34 -5.63 -4.55 -9.85
CA PRO A 34 -4.70 -3.44 -9.56
C PRO A 34 -5.19 -2.48 -8.47
N ASN A 35 -6.50 -2.41 -8.22
CA ASN A 35 -7.06 -1.69 -7.09
C ASN A 35 -6.59 -2.27 -5.74
N ILE A 36 -6.39 -3.59 -5.64
CA ILE A 36 -5.85 -4.22 -4.45
C ILE A 36 -4.37 -3.83 -4.28
N ALA A 37 -3.57 -3.86 -5.35
CA ALA A 37 -2.18 -3.39 -5.35
C ALA A 37 -2.06 -1.94 -4.86
N ARG A 38 -2.93 -1.05 -5.34
CA ARG A 38 -2.98 0.36 -4.91
C ARG A 38 -3.27 0.52 -3.41
N SER A 39 -4.12 -0.33 -2.84
CA SER A 39 -4.35 -0.34 -1.39
C SER A 39 -3.10 -0.77 -0.62
N TYR A 40 -2.41 -1.82 -1.08
CA TYR A 40 -1.17 -2.27 -0.46
C TYR A 40 -0.06 -1.22 -0.53
N HIS A 41 0.08 -0.53 -1.66
CA HIS A 41 1.03 0.58 -1.81
C HIS A 41 0.72 1.74 -0.86
N GLY A 42 -0.57 2.09 -0.69
CA GLY A 42 -0.98 3.09 0.29
C GLY A 42 -0.59 2.72 1.73
N ILE A 43 -0.73 1.45 2.10
CA ILE A 43 -0.28 0.94 3.40
C ILE A 43 1.24 1.04 3.52
N ALA A 44 1.98 0.67 2.48
CA ALA A 44 3.44 0.77 2.45
C ALA A 44 3.94 2.20 2.73
N LEU A 45 3.36 3.19 2.05
CA LEU A 45 3.68 4.60 2.25
C LEU A 45 3.38 5.09 3.67
N VAL A 46 2.27 4.63 4.26
CA VAL A 46 1.94 5.00 5.64
C VAL A 46 2.94 4.39 6.63
N GLN A 47 3.35 3.15 6.42
CA GLN A 47 4.37 2.49 7.24
C GLN A 47 5.75 3.16 7.09
N GLU A 48 6.11 3.59 5.89
CA GLU A 48 7.31 4.40 5.64
C GLU A 48 7.29 5.70 6.47
N ASN A 49 6.17 6.41 6.43
CA ASN A 49 6.00 7.66 7.19
C ASN A 49 5.96 7.43 8.71
N MET A 50 5.68 6.20 9.16
CA MET A 50 5.80 5.77 10.55
C MET A 50 7.24 5.39 10.94
N GLY A 51 8.17 5.31 9.98
CA GLY A 51 9.54 4.82 10.19
C GLY A 51 9.68 3.29 10.14
N GLU A 52 8.60 2.57 9.80
CA GLU A 52 8.54 1.12 9.76
C GLU A 52 8.94 0.58 8.36
N HIS A 53 10.14 0.92 7.91
CA HIS A 53 10.70 0.50 6.61
C HIS A 53 10.54 -1.00 6.29
N PRO A 54 10.85 -1.95 7.19
CA PRO A 54 10.69 -3.38 6.86
C PRO A 54 9.23 -3.78 6.60
N LYS A 55 8.28 -3.17 7.32
CA LYS A 55 6.84 -3.40 7.04
C LYS A 55 6.44 -2.76 5.72
N ALA A 56 6.92 -1.54 5.45
CA ALA A 56 6.66 -0.86 4.20
C ALA A 56 7.14 -1.67 2.99
N LEU A 57 8.34 -2.24 3.07
CA LEU A 57 8.93 -3.08 2.05
C LEU A 57 8.02 -4.28 1.73
N SER A 58 7.64 -5.07 2.74
CA SER A 58 6.78 -6.24 2.53
C SER A 58 5.42 -5.89 1.88
N TRP A 59 4.85 -4.73 2.20
CA TRP A 59 3.61 -4.26 1.58
C TRP A 59 3.81 -3.77 0.14
N ALA A 60 4.92 -3.08 -0.13
CA ALA A 60 5.27 -2.63 -1.48
C ALA A 60 5.57 -3.82 -2.40
N GLU A 61 6.24 -4.86 -1.92
CA GLU A 61 6.49 -6.10 -2.68
C GLU A 61 5.17 -6.78 -3.08
N ARG A 62 4.22 -6.91 -2.14
CA ARG A 62 2.89 -7.47 -2.44
C ARG A 62 2.13 -6.64 -3.47
N ALA A 63 2.25 -5.31 -3.43
CA ALA A 63 1.64 -4.44 -4.43
C ALA A 63 2.21 -4.70 -5.82
N VAL A 64 3.54 -4.82 -5.93
CA VAL A 64 4.23 -5.14 -7.19
C VAL A 64 3.78 -6.51 -7.70
N GLN A 65 3.82 -7.55 -6.85
CA GLN A 65 3.47 -8.91 -7.24
C GLN A 65 2.05 -9.02 -7.81
N ILE A 66 1.06 -8.36 -7.18
CA ILE A 66 -0.32 -8.33 -7.67
C ILE A 66 -0.40 -7.58 -9.00
N SER A 67 0.28 -6.45 -9.12
CA SER A 67 0.28 -5.65 -10.34
C SER A 67 0.97 -6.36 -11.51
N GLU A 68 1.96 -7.22 -11.26
CA GLU A 68 2.62 -8.06 -12.28
C GLU A 68 1.73 -9.22 -12.74
N HIS A 69 0.94 -9.80 -11.83
CA HIS A 69 0.01 -10.87 -12.18
C HIS A 69 -1.25 -10.35 -12.89
N SER A 70 -1.58 -9.07 -12.70
CA SER A 70 -2.63 -8.40 -13.44
C SER A 70 -2.13 -8.06 -14.85
N MET A 71 -2.22 -9.00 -15.79
CA MET A 71 -1.85 -8.85 -17.21
C MET A 71 -2.55 -7.68 -17.95
N SER A 72 -3.46 -6.96 -17.31
CA SER A 72 -4.16 -5.80 -17.87
C SER A 72 -3.46 -4.49 -17.51
N ASP A 73 -2.48 -4.12 -18.36
CA ASP A 73 -2.21 -2.78 -18.91
C ASP A 73 -2.07 -1.53 -17.98
N GLU A 74 -2.05 -1.64 -16.66
CA GLU A 74 -1.79 -0.48 -15.77
C GLU A 74 -0.29 -0.31 -15.45
N GLN A 75 0.55 -0.40 -16.49
CA GLN A 75 2.01 -0.16 -16.41
C GLN A 75 2.45 1.10 -15.63
N PRO A 76 1.76 2.26 -15.69
CA PRO A 76 2.19 3.44 -14.92
C PRO A 76 2.14 3.22 -13.40
N HIS A 77 1.23 2.38 -12.90
CA HIS A 77 1.11 2.12 -11.47
C HIS A 77 2.18 1.14 -10.95
N VAL A 78 2.54 0.12 -11.74
CA VAL A 78 3.62 -0.83 -11.43
C VAL A 78 4.93 -0.10 -11.16
N GLN A 79 5.26 0.87 -12.01
CA GLN A 79 6.51 1.65 -11.89
C GLN A 79 6.52 2.56 -10.65
N LEU A 80 5.36 3.08 -10.25
CA LEU A 80 5.20 3.82 -8.99
C LEU A 80 5.48 2.92 -7.78
N TYR A 81 4.98 1.69 -7.79
CA TYR A 81 5.20 0.72 -6.71
C TYR A 81 6.66 0.30 -6.63
N ARG A 82 7.28 -0.02 -7.78
CA ARG A 82 8.71 -0.35 -7.85
C ARG A 82 9.61 0.81 -7.43
N ASN A 83 9.29 2.04 -7.83
CA ASN A 83 10.03 3.22 -7.35
C ASN A 83 9.93 3.39 -5.84
N THR A 84 8.75 3.14 -5.27
CA THR A 84 8.57 3.21 -3.81
C THR A 84 9.35 2.09 -3.12
N LEU A 85 9.32 0.88 -3.67
CA LEU A 85 10.09 -0.26 -3.17
C LEU A 85 11.60 0.00 -3.21
N ASN A 86 12.12 0.57 -4.30
CA ASN A 86 13.55 0.92 -4.44
C ASN A 86 13.98 2.10 -3.56
N ARG A 87 13.03 2.92 -3.08
CA ARG A 87 13.30 4.04 -2.18
C ARG A 87 13.34 3.62 -0.71
N LEU A 88 12.59 2.56 -0.37
CA LEU A 88 12.42 2.03 0.98
C LEU A 88 13.62 1.21 1.45
#